data_AF-A0A0B1SJ03-F1
#
_entry.id   AF-A0A0B1SJ03-F1
#
_cell.length_a   1.000
_cell.length_b   1.000
_cell.length_c   1.000
_cell.angle_alpha   90.00
_cell.angle_beta   90.00
_cell.angle_gamma   90.00
#
_symmetry.space_group_name_H-M   'P 1'
#
loop_
_entity.id
_entity.type
_entity.pdbx_description
1 polymer ?
#
loop_
_entity_poly.entity_id
_entity_poly.type
_entity_poly.pdbx_seq_one_letter_code
_entity_poly.pdbx_strand_id
1 'polypeptide(L)'
;MIVCGFGQITTLGERFEHPDLMGKIEPSEFNTEYYEQSRLATPLVFDCDPHELGMKIPKPEEFSVDDVLRLVGGDRMIEVVEVSGQTSVKMTLKDFIDYYKTPRDERKTLYNVLSLEFSNTEMEDIIQSPALVRQVDWVENYWPDALRQRYITFNNKGNYTLHHTYPKVQNYCLMSVERCYTDFHVDFGGTSVWYHVLKGQKIFWMVEPTPTNMRLYEEFVKNPEQTGFFGNVVDKCARVVLNPGTTTIIPSGWIHAVYTPSDSLVFGGNFLHSLRCDMQIQVYLSENRINASFSFVSFFLLFAKLMITKKFRFPYIEELMLYVIADFVLKCTGRRYVRPARLDKARYDYVGKIWKEKGNHRKVINYHEYMSGGIRLEPKELVAVSNQSEIQDNGIVNVIAMHAENTLLYNTAAAAEAAVSQQKSQMADENIEVEEDSTDEKTDEQSSE
;
A
#
# COMPACT_ATOMS: atom_id res chain seq x y z
N MET A 1 -25.19 7.21 4.26
CA MET A 1 -23.86 6.99 4.85
C MET A 1 -23.38 8.35 5.31
N ILE A 2 -23.30 8.58 6.62
CA ILE A 2 -23.02 9.90 7.17
C ILE A 2 -21.56 10.22 6.78
N VAL A 3 -21.40 11.02 5.73
CA VAL A 3 -20.35 12.04 5.71
C VAL A 3 -20.40 12.61 7.11
N CYS A 4 -19.43 12.29 8.00
CA CYS A 4 -19.30 13.03 9.25
C CYS A 4 -19.44 14.48 8.84
N GLY A 5 -20.57 15.10 9.21
CA GLY A 5 -21.02 16.31 8.53
C GLY A 5 -19.82 17.25 8.54
N PHE A 6 -19.43 17.81 7.40
CA PHE A 6 -18.19 18.60 7.29
C PHE A 6 -18.03 19.63 8.43
N GLY A 7 -19.14 20.09 9.03
CA GLY A 7 -19.16 20.91 10.25
C GLY A 7 -18.54 20.26 11.50
N GLN A 8 -18.67 18.95 11.72
CA GLN A 8 -18.02 18.23 12.83
C GLN A 8 -16.52 18.07 12.65
N ILE A 9 -15.97 18.12 11.43
CA ILE A 9 -14.52 17.97 11.21
C ILE A 9 -13.77 19.30 11.41
N THR A 10 -14.46 20.42 11.16
CA THR A 10 -13.88 21.78 11.21
C THR A 10 -14.12 22.53 12.52
N THR A 11 -15.11 22.12 13.33
CA THR A 11 -15.38 22.71 14.66
C THR A 11 -15.24 21.67 15.76
N LEU A 12 -14.02 21.48 16.26
CA LEU A 12 -13.77 20.59 17.40
C LEU A 12 -12.82 21.28 18.39
N GLY A 13 -13.37 21.58 19.57
CA GLY A 13 -12.72 22.32 20.65
C GLY A 13 -11.64 21.54 21.41
N GLU A 14 -11.37 21.98 22.64
CA GLU A 14 -10.29 21.51 23.55
C GLU A 14 -10.21 19.98 23.73
N ARG A 15 -11.28 19.23 23.42
CA ARG A 15 -11.32 17.76 23.53
C ARG A 15 -10.20 17.02 22.80
N PHE A 16 -9.72 17.54 21.67
CA PHE A 16 -8.68 16.85 20.88
C PHE A 16 -7.28 17.40 21.13
N GLU A 17 -7.11 18.26 22.15
CA GLU A 17 -5.84 18.87 22.51
C GLU A 17 -5.10 17.97 23.50
N HIS A 18 -4.47 16.93 22.97
CA HIS A 18 -3.64 15.98 23.73
C HIS A 18 -2.19 16.01 23.23
N PRO A 19 -1.43 17.10 23.52
CA PRO A 19 -0.03 17.19 23.11
C PRO A 19 0.85 16.14 23.77
N ASP A 20 0.42 15.54 24.88
CA ASP A 20 1.08 14.43 25.57
C ASP A 20 1.16 13.14 24.74
N LEU A 21 0.29 12.99 23.74
CA LEU A 21 0.33 11.85 22.81
C LEU A 21 1.38 12.01 21.70
N MET A 22 1.95 13.20 21.53
CA MET A 22 2.91 13.51 20.48
C MET A 22 4.29 13.78 21.09
N GLY A 23 5.28 13.00 20.69
CA GLY A 23 6.66 13.21 21.07
C GLY A 23 7.31 14.35 20.30
N LYS A 24 8.14 15.11 21.00
CA LYS A 24 8.98 16.17 20.43
C LYS A 24 10.41 15.90 20.83
N ILE A 25 11.26 15.68 19.83
CA ILE A 25 12.70 15.49 19.97
C ILE A 25 13.40 16.35 18.92
N GLU A 26 14.66 16.69 19.15
CA GLU A 26 15.46 17.36 18.14
C GLU A 26 15.73 16.43 16.94
N PRO A 27 15.82 16.94 15.70
CA PRO A 27 16.07 16.10 14.53
C PRO A 27 17.30 15.19 14.65
N SER A 28 18.38 15.69 15.29
CA SER A 28 19.61 14.92 15.53
C SER A 28 19.44 13.75 16.50
N GLU A 29 18.42 13.80 17.36
CA GLU A 29 18.10 12.72 18.31
C GLU A 29 17.36 11.58 17.61
N PHE A 30 16.78 11.78 16.42
CA PHE A 30 16.10 10.73 15.67
C PHE A 30 17.10 9.76 14.99
N ASN A 31 17.74 8.94 15.83
CA ASN A 31 18.81 8.02 15.47
C ASN A 31 18.63 6.66 16.17
N THR A 32 19.61 5.76 16.00
CA THR A 32 19.53 4.39 16.53
C THR A 32 19.46 4.33 18.06
N GLU A 33 20.09 5.26 18.78
CA GLU A 33 20.04 5.31 20.23
C GLU A 33 18.62 5.63 20.71
N TYR A 34 17.98 6.65 20.13
CA TYR A 34 16.57 6.95 20.41
C TYR A 34 15.67 5.76 20.05
N TYR A 35 15.92 5.11 18.91
CA TYR A 35 15.17 3.92 18.51
C TYR A 35 15.23 2.80 19.56
N GLU A 36 16.42 2.50 20.08
CA GLU A 36 16.64 1.46 21.09
C GLU A 36 15.97 1.80 22.43
N GLN A 37 16.05 3.06 22.86
CA GLN A 37 15.49 3.53 24.13
C GLN A 37 13.97 3.65 24.09
N SER A 38 13.44 4.32 23.05
CA SER A 38 12.00 4.62 22.92
C SER A 38 11.20 3.45 22.34
N ARG A 39 11.88 2.50 21.68
CA ARG A 39 11.28 1.43 20.86
C ARG A 39 10.39 1.97 19.75
N LEU A 40 10.56 3.25 19.38
CA LEU A 40 9.70 3.99 18.47
C LEU A 40 8.22 3.86 18.85
N ALA A 41 7.86 4.07 20.12
CA ALA A 41 6.50 3.83 20.59
C ALA A 41 5.55 5.05 20.49
N THR A 42 6.12 6.25 20.43
CA THR A 42 5.39 7.53 20.43
C THR A 42 5.48 8.21 19.05
N PRO A 43 4.37 8.77 18.53
CA PRO A 43 4.36 9.56 17.31
C PRO A 43 5.28 10.77 17.42
N LEU A 44 5.95 11.09 16.34
CA LEU A 44 6.88 12.22 16.28
C LEU A 44 6.47 13.19 15.19
N VAL A 45 6.68 14.48 15.43
CA VAL A 45 6.48 15.54 14.45
C VAL A 45 7.75 16.39 14.41
N PHE A 46 8.25 16.63 13.20
CA PHE A 46 9.46 17.38 12.93
C PHE A 46 9.13 18.54 11.99
N ASP A 47 9.34 19.76 12.50
CA ASP A 47 9.26 21.00 11.74
C ASP A 47 10.68 21.50 11.45
N CYS A 48 11.44 20.75 10.65
CA CYS A 48 12.85 21.00 10.33
C CYS A 48 13.13 20.81 8.84
N ASP A 49 14.37 21.08 8.37
CA ASP A 49 14.75 20.68 7.03
C ASP A 49 14.80 19.14 6.97
N PRO A 50 14.13 18.47 6.01
CA PRO A 50 14.16 17.01 5.88
C PRO A 50 15.57 16.42 5.79
N HIS A 51 16.57 17.18 5.31
CA HIS A 51 17.96 16.74 5.24
C HIS A 51 18.56 16.48 6.62
N GLU A 52 18.07 17.16 7.68
CA GLU A 52 18.49 16.93 9.06
C GLU A 52 18.08 15.53 9.56
N LEU A 53 17.03 14.94 8.98
CA LEU A 53 16.60 13.56 9.23
C LEU A 53 17.28 12.54 8.27
N GLY A 54 18.23 13.01 7.46
CA GLY A 54 18.88 12.21 6.42
C GLY A 54 17.95 11.82 5.27
N MET A 55 16.90 12.62 5.04
CA MET A 55 16.01 12.47 3.89
C MET A 55 16.61 13.13 2.65
N LYS A 56 16.09 12.74 1.48
CA LYS A 56 16.22 13.53 0.26
C LYS A 56 14.82 13.88 -0.18
N ILE A 57 14.50 15.17 -0.22
CA ILE A 57 13.20 15.67 -0.62
C ILE A 57 13.45 16.91 -1.49
N PRO A 58 12.84 17.00 -2.69
CA PRO A 58 12.97 18.18 -3.52
C PRO A 58 12.24 19.36 -2.86
N LYS A 59 12.63 20.59 -3.21
CA LYS A 59 11.90 21.76 -2.72
C LYS A 59 10.49 21.82 -3.30
N PRO A 60 9.50 22.39 -2.59
CA PRO A 60 8.14 22.52 -3.09
C PRO A 60 8.06 23.23 -4.45
N GLU A 61 8.85 24.28 -4.69
CA GLU A 61 8.88 25.01 -5.96
C GLU A 61 9.48 24.22 -7.12
N GLU A 62 10.28 23.18 -6.85
CA GLU A 62 11.01 22.38 -7.85
C GLU A 62 10.28 21.09 -8.24
N PHE A 63 9.21 20.71 -7.53
CA PHE A 63 8.55 19.42 -7.72
C PHE A 63 7.03 19.53 -7.75
N SER A 64 6.41 18.89 -8.73
CA SER A 64 4.97 18.97 -8.98
C SER A 64 4.36 17.60 -9.31
N VAL A 65 3.03 17.57 -9.44
CA VAL A 65 2.31 16.39 -9.92
C VAL A 65 2.71 16.02 -11.37
N ASP A 66 3.20 16.97 -12.17
CA ASP A 66 3.76 16.70 -13.50
C ASP A 66 5.08 15.93 -13.44
N ASP A 67 5.90 16.18 -12.41
CA ASP A 67 7.11 15.40 -12.17
C ASP A 67 6.77 13.97 -11.75
N VAL A 68 5.73 13.79 -10.91
CA VAL A 68 5.22 12.45 -10.58
C VAL A 68 4.80 11.72 -11.86
N LEU A 69 4.05 12.38 -12.74
CA LEU A 69 3.60 11.82 -14.02
C LEU A 69 4.79 11.37 -14.89
N ARG A 70 5.80 12.24 -15.02
CA ARG A 70 7.01 11.97 -15.83
C ARG A 70 7.88 10.86 -15.24
N LEU A 71 8.14 10.91 -13.93
CA LEU A 71 9.10 10.02 -13.26
C LEU A 71 8.53 8.63 -12.97
N VAL A 72 7.20 8.50 -12.81
CA VAL A 72 6.53 7.22 -12.57
C VAL A 72 6.00 6.60 -13.85
N GLY A 73 5.56 7.43 -14.81
CA GLY A 73 5.02 7.01 -16.10
C GLY A 73 3.49 7.08 -16.15
N GLY A 74 2.96 7.86 -17.09
CA GLY A 74 1.53 8.17 -17.20
C GLY A 74 0.62 6.99 -17.51
N ASP A 75 1.09 6.01 -18.30
CA ASP A 75 0.29 4.84 -18.71
C ASP A 75 0.18 3.78 -17.62
N ARG A 76 0.77 4.02 -16.44
CA ARG A 76 0.65 3.13 -15.28
C ARG A 76 -0.78 3.18 -14.77
N MET A 77 -1.41 2.02 -14.67
CA MET A 77 -2.67 1.86 -13.94
C MET A 77 -2.43 1.99 -12.45
N ILE A 78 -3.18 2.89 -11.81
CA ILE A 78 -3.11 3.18 -10.39
C ILE A 78 -4.45 2.90 -9.72
N GLU A 79 -4.39 2.74 -8.40
CA GLU A 79 -5.56 2.61 -7.55
C GLU A 79 -5.90 3.96 -6.94
N VAL A 80 -7.17 4.34 -7.03
CA VAL A 80 -7.69 5.63 -6.60
C VAL A 80 -8.91 5.40 -5.73
N VAL A 81 -8.97 6.08 -4.60
CA VAL A 81 -10.09 5.99 -3.66
C VAL A 81 -11.12 7.05 -4.04
N GLU A 82 -12.36 6.63 -4.27
CA GLU A 82 -13.52 7.52 -4.33
C GLU A 82 -14.00 7.79 -2.90
N VAL A 83 -13.84 9.02 -2.43
CA VAL A 83 -14.00 9.38 -1.00
C VAL A 83 -15.44 9.21 -0.51
N SER A 84 -16.44 9.53 -1.33
CA SER A 84 -17.87 9.39 -1.00
C SER A 84 -18.26 7.94 -0.74
N GLY A 85 -17.75 7.03 -1.58
CA GLY A 85 -18.05 5.61 -1.51
C GLY A 85 -17.13 4.83 -0.58
N GLN A 86 -15.95 5.37 -0.25
CA GLN A 86 -14.79 4.64 0.27
C GLN A 86 -14.50 3.40 -0.61
N THR A 87 -14.62 3.58 -1.93
CA THR A 87 -14.50 2.53 -2.95
C THR A 87 -13.23 2.74 -3.76
N SER A 88 -12.65 1.63 -4.23
CA SER A 88 -11.46 1.64 -5.07
C SER A 88 -11.84 1.62 -6.55
N VAL A 89 -11.32 2.58 -7.32
CA VAL A 89 -11.40 2.62 -8.78
C VAL A 89 -10.00 2.56 -9.36
N LYS A 90 -9.89 2.08 -10.61
CA LYS A 90 -8.62 2.06 -11.36
C LYS A 90 -8.69 3.04 -12.50
N MET A 91 -7.64 3.84 -12.66
CA MET A 91 -7.44 4.73 -13.80
C MET A 91 -5.94 4.84 -14.09
N THR A 92 -5.56 5.48 -15.20
CA THR A 92 -4.14 5.76 -15.45
C THR A 92 -3.65 6.88 -14.54
N LEU A 93 -2.34 6.92 -14.27
CA LEU A 93 -1.74 8.04 -13.56
C LEU A 93 -2.02 9.35 -14.31
N LYS A 94 -1.93 9.34 -15.64
CA LYS A 94 -2.26 10.51 -16.47
C LYS A 94 -3.69 11.02 -16.22
N ASP A 95 -4.69 10.15 -16.29
CA ASP A 95 -6.09 10.53 -16.08
C ASP A 95 -6.31 11.15 -14.69
N PHE A 96 -5.65 10.60 -13.67
CA PHE A 96 -5.74 11.15 -12.32
C PHE A 96 -5.08 12.52 -12.19
N ILE A 97 -3.94 12.75 -12.86
CA ILE A 97 -3.23 14.04 -12.82
C ILE A 97 -4.05 15.12 -13.54
N ASP A 98 -4.68 14.77 -14.67
CA ASP A 98 -5.61 15.65 -15.37
C ASP A 98 -6.83 16.00 -14.48
N TYR A 99 -7.38 15.01 -13.76
CA TYR A 99 -8.39 15.25 -12.73
C TYR A 99 -7.88 16.16 -11.60
N TYR A 100 -6.69 15.91 -11.07
CA TYR A 100 -6.12 16.67 -9.95
C TYR A 100 -5.99 18.16 -10.29
N LYS A 101 -5.66 18.47 -11.55
CA LYS A 101 -5.56 19.85 -12.06
C LYS A 101 -6.91 20.52 -12.34
N THR A 102 -8.00 19.76 -12.37
CA THR A 102 -9.35 20.33 -12.57
C THR A 102 -9.67 21.29 -11.42
N PRO A 103 -10.20 22.51 -11.69
CA PRO A 103 -10.56 23.46 -10.64
C PRO A 103 -11.54 22.88 -9.61
N ARG A 104 -11.40 23.31 -8.35
CA ARG A 104 -12.19 22.82 -7.21
C ARG A 104 -13.70 22.74 -7.49
N ASP A 105 -14.27 23.76 -8.09
CA ASP A 105 -15.71 23.90 -8.31
C ASP A 105 -16.23 22.98 -9.44
N GLU A 106 -15.33 22.47 -10.28
CA GLU A 106 -15.65 21.55 -11.38
C GLU A 106 -15.52 20.07 -10.98
N ARG A 107 -14.87 19.79 -9.84
CA ARG A 107 -14.70 18.41 -9.32
C ARG A 107 -16.02 17.86 -8.79
N LYS A 108 -16.69 17.05 -9.60
CA LYS A 108 -17.95 16.36 -9.23
C LYS A 108 -17.75 15.24 -8.20
N THR A 109 -16.64 14.52 -8.34
CA THR A 109 -16.27 13.38 -7.48
C THR A 109 -14.95 13.70 -6.79
N LEU A 110 -14.82 13.32 -5.52
CA LEU A 110 -13.56 13.45 -4.78
C LEU A 110 -12.78 12.15 -4.90
N TYR A 111 -11.64 12.22 -5.60
CA TYR A 111 -10.70 11.13 -5.76
C TYR A 111 -9.43 11.39 -4.96
N ASN A 112 -8.89 10.32 -4.38
CA ASN A 112 -7.71 10.38 -3.54
C ASN A 112 -6.73 9.27 -3.91
N VAL A 113 -5.48 9.62 -4.19
CA VAL A 113 -4.40 8.64 -4.38
C VAL A 113 -3.62 8.53 -3.08
N LEU A 114 -3.70 7.35 -2.47
CA LEU A 114 -3.03 7.04 -1.20
C LEU A 114 -1.97 5.94 -1.35
N SER A 115 -1.94 5.23 -2.48
CA SER A 115 -1.20 3.98 -2.64
C SER A 115 -0.28 3.94 -3.87
N LEU A 116 0.10 5.11 -4.43
CA LEU A 116 1.06 5.16 -5.54
C LEU A 116 2.48 4.87 -5.04
N GLU A 117 2.84 3.60 -5.01
CA GLU A 117 4.18 3.16 -4.63
C GLU A 117 5.17 3.35 -5.80
N PHE A 118 6.27 4.07 -5.55
CA PHE A 118 7.20 4.54 -6.58
C PHE A 118 8.61 3.98 -6.49
N SER A 119 8.89 3.01 -5.60
CA SER A 119 10.17 2.30 -5.66
C SER A 119 10.37 1.66 -7.03
N ASN A 120 11.61 1.48 -7.46
CA ASN A 120 11.98 1.03 -8.80
C ASN A 120 11.53 1.96 -9.95
N THR A 121 11.31 3.25 -9.68
CA THR A 121 11.22 4.32 -10.69
C THR A 121 12.33 5.35 -10.48
N GLU A 122 12.53 6.26 -11.44
CA GLU A 122 13.50 7.36 -11.32
C GLU A 122 13.23 8.24 -10.07
N MET A 123 11.97 8.31 -9.61
CA MET A 123 11.59 9.11 -8.46
C MET A 123 12.24 8.64 -7.15
N GLU A 124 12.60 7.35 -7.05
CA GLU A 124 13.30 6.79 -5.88
C GLU A 124 14.70 7.39 -5.67
N ASP A 125 15.36 7.86 -6.75
CA ASP A 125 16.68 8.50 -6.63
C ASP A 125 16.59 9.92 -6.04
N ILE A 126 15.42 10.55 -6.16
CA ILE A 126 15.15 11.94 -5.79
C ILE A 126 14.57 12.00 -4.37
N ILE A 127 13.76 11.01 -4.01
CA ILE A 127 12.98 10.99 -2.77
C ILE A 127 13.42 9.82 -1.91
N GLN A 128 13.97 10.13 -0.74
CA GLN A 128 14.42 9.13 0.23
C GLN A 128 13.82 9.41 1.60
N SER A 129 13.37 8.34 2.27
CA SER A 129 12.83 8.33 3.62
C SER A 129 13.82 8.85 4.68
N PRO A 130 13.49 8.90 5.98
CA PRO A 130 14.50 9.20 7.01
C PRO A 130 15.61 8.15 7.08
N ALA A 131 16.83 8.55 7.46
CA ALA A 131 17.97 7.63 7.54
C ALA A 131 17.73 6.48 8.52
N LEU A 132 17.17 6.76 9.70
CA LEU A 132 16.83 5.74 10.69
C LEU A 132 15.83 4.72 10.13
N VAL A 133 14.82 5.16 9.38
CA VAL A 133 13.81 4.26 8.78
C VAL A 133 14.48 3.23 7.87
N ARG A 134 15.40 3.64 7.00
CA ARG A 134 16.16 2.70 6.14
C ARG A 134 17.00 1.71 6.93
N GLN A 135 17.54 2.13 8.08
CA GLN A 135 18.39 1.28 8.92
C GLN A 135 17.61 0.18 9.64
N VAL A 136 16.34 0.41 9.97
CA VAL A 136 15.53 -0.52 10.78
C VAL A 136 14.48 -1.30 9.98
N ASP A 137 14.17 -0.88 8.76
CA ASP A 137 13.13 -1.48 7.92
C ASP A 137 13.44 -2.95 7.59
N TRP A 138 12.47 -3.82 7.86
CA TRP A 138 12.56 -5.24 7.56
C TRP A 138 12.72 -5.55 6.07
N VAL A 139 12.03 -4.82 5.19
CA VAL A 139 12.07 -5.10 3.75
C VAL A 139 13.46 -4.83 3.18
N GLU A 140 14.10 -3.74 3.60
CA GLU A 140 15.45 -3.40 3.14
C GLU A 140 16.52 -4.34 3.71
N ASN A 141 16.39 -4.71 4.98
CA ASN A 141 17.47 -5.39 5.70
C ASN A 141 17.37 -6.93 5.69
N TYR A 142 16.19 -7.50 5.46
CA TYR A 142 15.96 -8.94 5.63
C TYR A 142 15.37 -9.65 4.41
N TRP A 143 14.64 -8.94 3.53
CA TRP A 143 14.12 -9.58 2.32
C TRP A 143 15.26 -9.90 1.34
N PRO A 144 15.42 -11.16 0.87
CA PRO A 144 16.51 -11.50 -0.03
C PRO A 144 16.43 -10.71 -1.34
N ASP A 145 17.51 -10.01 -1.69
CA ASP A 145 17.56 -9.17 -2.89
C ASP A 145 17.25 -9.95 -4.17
N ALA A 146 17.77 -11.18 -4.30
CA ALA A 146 17.49 -12.09 -5.42
C ALA A 146 15.99 -12.44 -5.63
N LEU A 147 15.15 -12.22 -4.61
CA LEU A 147 13.71 -12.44 -4.65
C LEU A 147 12.92 -11.15 -4.91
N ARG A 148 13.59 -10.00 -5.06
CA ARG A 148 12.97 -8.76 -5.54
C ARG A 148 12.71 -8.90 -7.04
N GLN A 149 11.56 -9.47 -7.39
CA GLN A 149 11.14 -9.67 -8.78
C GLN A 149 9.79 -9.00 -9.06
N ARG A 150 9.52 -8.73 -10.35
CA ARG A 150 8.26 -8.16 -10.84
C ARG A 150 7.83 -8.78 -12.16
N TYR A 151 6.53 -8.71 -12.45
CA TYR A 151 6.00 -8.92 -13.79
C TYR A 151 5.00 -7.83 -14.16
N ILE A 152 4.80 -7.61 -15.45
CA ILE A 152 3.96 -6.53 -15.97
C ILE A 152 2.81 -7.12 -16.78
N THR A 153 1.59 -6.63 -16.55
CA THR A 153 0.41 -6.95 -17.36
C THR A 153 -0.07 -5.72 -18.09
N PHE A 154 -0.47 -5.87 -19.35
CA PHE A 154 -0.99 -4.79 -20.20
C PHE A 154 -2.47 -5.00 -20.49
N ASN A 155 -3.23 -3.91 -20.59
CA ASN A 155 -4.59 -3.96 -21.12
C ASN A 155 -4.61 -3.68 -22.63
N ASN A 156 -5.78 -3.77 -23.26
CA ASN A 156 -5.95 -3.56 -24.71
C ASN A 156 -5.57 -2.14 -25.18
N LYS A 157 -5.45 -1.17 -24.27
CA LYS A 157 -5.05 0.21 -24.57
C LYS A 157 -3.54 0.45 -24.40
N GLY A 158 -2.78 -0.58 -24.03
CA GLY A 158 -1.34 -0.48 -23.76
C GLY A 158 -0.99 0.04 -22.36
N ASN A 159 -1.98 0.29 -21.50
CA ASN A 159 -1.74 0.70 -20.11
C ASN A 159 -1.27 -0.50 -19.30
N TYR A 160 -0.36 -0.28 -18.37
CA TYR A 160 0.31 -1.38 -17.67
C TYR A 160 0.03 -1.38 -16.17
N THR A 161 0.02 -2.57 -15.57
CA THR A 161 -0.01 -2.79 -14.12
C THR A 161 1.23 -3.55 -13.72
N LEU A 162 1.89 -3.08 -12.66
CA LEU A 162 3.08 -3.71 -12.08
C LEU A 162 2.66 -4.66 -10.96
N HIS A 163 3.19 -5.88 -10.98
CA HIS A 163 3.02 -6.89 -9.94
C HIS A 163 4.39 -7.27 -9.39
N HIS A 164 4.50 -7.42 -8.08
CA HIS A 164 5.79 -7.65 -7.41
C HIS A 164 5.71 -8.91 -6.56
N THR A 165 6.82 -9.62 -6.44
CA THR A 165 6.92 -10.85 -5.63
C THR A 165 7.63 -10.60 -4.30
N TYR A 166 7.63 -9.35 -3.83
CA TYR A 166 8.23 -8.94 -2.58
C TYR A 166 7.41 -7.81 -1.94
N PRO A 167 7.60 -7.49 -0.65
CA PRO A 167 6.85 -6.44 0.01
C PRO A 167 7.23 -5.05 -0.46
N LYS A 168 6.58 -4.55 -1.50
CA LYS A 168 6.85 -3.23 -2.07
C LYS A 168 5.92 -2.18 -1.45
N VAL A 169 6.32 -1.66 -0.29
CA VAL A 169 5.51 -0.76 0.55
C VAL A 169 6.32 0.41 1.14
N GLN A 170 7.55 0.60 0.69
CA GLN A 170 8.52 1.48 1.34
C GLN A 170 8.37 2.95 0.97
N ASN A 171 7.89 3.27 -0.25
CA ASN A 171 7.87 4.63 -0.77
C ASN A 171 6.58 4.92 -1.56
N TYR A 172 5.68 5.71 -0.96
CA TYR A 172 4.39 6.14 -1.50
C TYR A 172 4.37 7.64 -1.81
N CYS A 173 3.77 7.98 -2.94
CA CYS A 173 3.37 9.34 -3.28
C CYS A 173 1.86 9.44 -3.09
N LEU A 174 1.42 10.37 -2.24
CA LEU A 174 0.01 10.60 -1.96
C LEU A 174 -0.39 11.94 -2.56
N MET A 175 -1.46 11.91 -3.35
CA MET A 175 -2.03 13.08 -4.01
C MET A 175 -3.51 13.13 -3.64
N SER A 176 -3.84 14.12 -2.83
CA SER A 176 -5.21 14.29 -2.32
C SER A 176 -5.71 15.67 -2.67
N VAL A 177 -6.96 15.75 -3.12
CA VAL A 177 -7.65 17.02 -3.29
C VAL A 177 -8.26 17.50 -1.97
N GLU A 178 -8.55 18.79 -1.90
CA GLU A 178 -9.31 19.42 -0.82
C GLU A 178 -10.59 18.63 -0.52
N ARG A 179 -10.90 18.50 0.78
CA ARG A 179 -12.08 17.79 1.32
C ARG A 179 -11.98 16.26 1.31
N CYS A 180 -10.87 15.67 0.86
CA CYS A 180 -10.64 14.24 1.03
C CYS A 180 -10.54 13.87 2.52
N TYR A 181 -11.25 12.82 2.90
CA TYR A 181 -11.22 12.22 4.25
C TYR A 181 -10.96 10.71 4.14
N THR A 182 -9.98 10.24 4.91
CA THR A 182 -9.71 8.82 5.14
C THR A 182 -10.06 8.53 6.59
N ASP A 183 -10.99 7.61 6.81
CA ASP A 183 -11.52 7.32 8.13
C ASP A 183 -10.52 6.58 9.03
N PHE A 184 -10.86 6.39 10.30
CA PHE A 184 -9.97 5.76 11.28
C PHE A 184 -9.53 4.37 10.84
N HIS A 185 -8.21 4.17 10.78
CA HIS A 185 -7.59 2.91 10.41
C HIS A 185 -6.28 2.69 11.17
N VAL A 186 -5.82 1.43 11.16
CA VAL A 186 -4.45 1.06 11.50
C VAL A 186 -3.79 0.59 10.22
N ASP A 187 -2.57 1.03 9.95
CA ASP A 187 -1.85 0.63 8.75
C ASP A 187 -1.54 -0.87 8.73
N PHE A 188 -1.55 -1.42 7.53
CA PHE A 188 -1.55 -2.85 7.28
C PHE A 188 -0.33 -3.54 7.91
N GLY A 189 -0.55 -4.72 8.49
CA GLY A 189 0.48 -5.49 9.20
C GLY A 189 1.01 -4.83 10.48
N GLY A 190 0.38 -3.74 10.93
CA GLY A 190 0.86 -2.93 12.05
C GLY A 190 2.17 -2.23 11.70
N THR A 191 2.33 -1.79 10.46
CA THR A 191 3.51 -1.03 10.03
C THR A 191 3.62 0.29 10.80
N SER A 192 4.86 0.74 10.96
CA SER A 192 5.15 2.14 11.28
C SER A 192 5.22 2.93 9.96
N VAL A 193 4.95 4.23 10.02
CA VAL A 193 4.90 5.11 8.85
C VAL A 193 5.81 6.30 9.01
N TRP A 194 6.48 6.69 7.93
CA TRP A 194 7.04 8.03 7.77
C TRP A 194 6.20 8.81 6.77
N TYR A 195 5.98 10.10 7.02
CA TYR A 195 5.05 10.92 6.23
C TYR A 195 5.54 12.36 6.18
N HIS A 196 5.74 12.90 4.98
CA HIS A 196 6.28 14.24 4.75
C HIS A 196 5.36 15.03 3.82
N VAL A 197 4.88 16.18 4.29
CA VAL A 197 4.00 17.06 3.52
C VAL A 197 4.85 17.98 2.64
N LEU A 198 4.95 17.71 1.34
CA LEU A 198 5.66 18.60 0.41
C LEU A 198 4.81 19.86 0.11
N LYS A 199 3.51 19.68 -0.15
CA LYS A 199 2.56 20.76 -0.47
C LYS A 199 1.21 20.52 0.19
N GLY A 200 0.50 21.62 0.46
CA GLY A 200 -0.83 21.59 1.07
C GLY A 200 -0.76 21.35 2.57
N GLN A 201 -1.82 20.78 3.14
CA GLN A 201 -1.90 20.53 4.58
C GLN A 201 -2.68 19.24 4.83
N LYS A 202 -2.37 18.57 5.93
CA LYS A 202 -3.12 17.42 6.45
C LYS A 202 -3.51 17.64 7.91
N ILE A 203 -4.66 17.10 8.30
CA ILE A 203 -5.10 17.05 9.69
C ILE A 203 -5.28 15.60 10.06
N PHE A 204 -4.53 15.15 11.07
CA PHE A 204 -4.59 13.81 11.62
C PHE A 204 -5.37 13.82 12.94
N TRP A 205 -6.11 12.75 13.18
CA TRP A 205 -6.61 12.38 14.51
C TRP A 205 -5.89 11.11 14.92
N MET A 206 -5.18 11.15 16.05
CA MET A 206 -4.28 10.09 16.50
C MET A 206 -4.80 9.49 17.80
N VAL A 207 -4.85 8.16 17.86
CA VAL A 207 -5.31 7.41 19.02
C VAL A 207 -4.28 6.34 19.36
N GLU A 208 -3.82 6.35 20.61
CA GLU A 208 -2.83 5.39 21.10
C GLU A 208 -3.39 3.96 21.03
N PRO A 209 -2.59 2.97 20.58
CA PRO A 209 -3.01 1.57 20.45
C PRO A 209 -3.02 0.83 21.79
N THR A 210 -3.73 1.37 22.79
CA THR A 210 -3.96 0.65 24.04
C THR A 210 -4.80 -0.60 23.79
N PRO A 211 -4.70 -1.65 24.63
CA PRO A 211 -5.53 -2.85 24.49
C PRO A 211 -7.04 -2.54 24.45
N THR A 212 -7.47 -1.50 25.15
CA THR A 212 -8.86 -1.02 25.13
C THR A 212 -9.20 -0.39 23.78
N ASN A 213 -8.38 0.55 23.28
CA ASN A 213 -8.63 1.23 22.01
C ASN A 213 -8.59 0.27 20.82
N MET A 214 -7.71 -0.72 20.83
CA MET A 214 -7.65 -1.75 19.78
C MET A 214 -8.93 -2.61 19.73
N ARG A 215 -9.52 -2.93 20.88
CA ARG A 215 -10.82 -3.64 20.92
C ARG A 215 -11.96 -2.76 20.40
N LEU A 216 -12.01 -1.51 20.84
CA LEU A 216 -12.98 -0.53 20.34
C LEU A 216 -12.85 -0.34 18.83
N TYR A 217 -11.62 -0.30 18.31
CA TYR A 217 -11.35 -0.21 16.88
C TYR A 217 -11.85 -1.44 16.12
N GLU A 218 -11.60 -2.66 16.64
CA GLU A 218 -12.14 -3.89 16.04
C GLU A 218 -13.67 -3.89 15.96
N GLU A 219 -14.35 -3.34 16.97
CA GLU A 219 -15.81 -3.18 16.98
C GLU A 219 -16.28 -2.08 16.03
N PHE A 220 -15.55 -0.96 15.98
CA PHE A 220 -15.80 0.16 15.08
C PHE A 220 -15.76 -0.28 13.61
N VAL A 221 -14.71 -1.01 13.20
CA VAL A 221 -14.58 -1.51 11.83
C VAL A 221 -15.68 -2.51 11.47
N LYS A 222 -16.16 -3.30 12.44
CA LYS A 222 -17.26 -4.25 12.20
C LYS A 222 -18.63 -3.57 12.07
N ASN A 223 -18.83 -2.45 12.76
CA ASN A 223 -20.12 -1.74 12.83
C ASN A 223 -19.97 -0.24 12.49
N PRO A 224 -19.53 0.11 11.28
CA PRO A 224 -19.26 1.50 10.92
C PRO A 224 -20.51 2.38 10.92
N GLU A 225 -21.69 1.79 10.68
CA GLU A 225 -22.95 2.55 10.61
C GLU A 225 -23.47 3.00 11.99
N GLN A 226 -23.00 2.41 13.08
CA GLN A 226 -23.55 2.63 14.43
C GLN A 226 -22.69 3.55 15.31
N THR A 227 -21.43 3.82 14.93
CA THR A 227 -20.41 4.28 15.88
C THR A 227 -20.00 5.75 15.72
N GLY A 228 -20.41 6.43 14.64
CA GLY A 228 -20.10 7.85 14.42
C GLY A 228 -18.59 8.10 14.26
N PHE A 229 -18.09 9.27 14.68
CA PHE A 229 -16.66 9.61 14.62
C PHE A 229 -15.89 8.88 15.74
N PHE A 230 -15.00 7.94 15.40
CA PHE A 230 -14.30 7.08 16.38
C PHE A 230 -13.52 7.87 17.45
N GLY A 231 -12.95 9.03 17.10
CA GLY A 231 -12.28 9.90 18.07
C GLY A 231 -13.17 10.36 19.23
N ASN A 232 -14.50 10.28 19.10
CA ASN A 232 -15.44 10.56 20.19
C ASN A 232 -15.73 9.35 21.10
N VAL A 233 -15.35 8.15 20.67
CA VAL A 233 -15.57 6.88 21.39
C VAL A 233 -14.46 6.61 22.39
N VAL A 234 -13.24 7.04 22.07
CA VAL A 234 -12.04 6.81 22.90
C VAL A 234 -11.84 7.92 23.94
N ASP A 235 -11.05 7.59 24.97
CA ASP A 235 -10.72 8.50 26.07
C ASP A 235 -9.89 9.71 25.59
N LYS A 236 -8.77 9.44 24.91
CA LYS A 236 -7.89 10.47 24.33
C LYS A 236 -7.75 10.30 22.82
N CYS A 237 -7.88 11.40 22.10
CA CYS A 237 -7.65 11.49 20.66
C CYS A 237 -6.97 12.81 20.33
N ALA A 238 -5.73 12.79 19.86
CA ALA A 238 -4.99 14.01 19.53
C ALA A 238 -5.27 14.47 18.11
N ARG A 239 -5.63 15.74 17.91
CA ARG A 239 -5.67 16.37 16.59
C ARG A 239 -4.33 17.02 16.27
N VAL A 240 -3.72 16.63 15.15
CA VAL A 240 -2.40 17.12 14.71
C VAL A 240 -2.53 17.75 13.33
N VAL A 241 -2.08 18.98 13.17
CA VAL A 241 -2.04 19.67 11.87
C VAL A 241 -0.63 19.57 11.31
N LEU A 242 -0.49 18.98 10.12
CA LEU A 242 0.78 18.87 9.40
C LEU A 242 0.81 19.90 8.27
N ASN A 243 1.72 20.85 8.37
CA ASN A 243 1.91 21.92 7.40
C ASN A 243 2.96 21.52 6.34
N PRO A 244 3.11 22.26 5.23
CA PRO A 244 4.21 22.03 4.30
C PRO A 244 5.56 22.03 5.00
N GLY A 245 6.41 21.06 4.67
CA GLY A 245 7.73 20.85 5.28
C GLY A 245 7.70 19.93 6.51
N THR A 246 6.55 19.70 7.14
CA THR A 246 6.47 18.85 8.32
C THR A 246 6.67 17.37 7.97
N THR A 247 7.53 16.68 8.72
CA THR A 247 7.68 15.22 8.69
C THR A 247 7.09 14.62 9.96
N THR A 248 6.29 13.56 9.86
CA THR A 248 5.79 12.81 11.01
C THR A 248 6.17 11.33 10.91
N ILE A 249 6.40 10.73 12.07
CA ILE A 249 6.57 9.28 12.24
C ILE A 249 5.39 8.76 13.05
N ILE A 250 4.68 7.77 12.50
CA ILE A 250 3.56 7.11 13.15
C ILE A 250 4.01 5.70 13.54
N PRO A 251 4.05 5.37 14.84
CA PRO A 251 4.41 4.03 15.28
C PRO A 251 3.39 2.96 14.93
N SER A 252 3.88 1.72 14.90
CA SER A 252 3.07 0.51 14.82
C SER A 252 1.81 0.56 15.70
N GLY A 253 0.67 0.29 15.08
CA GLY A 253 -0.62 0.11 15.73
C GLY A 253 -1.45 1.39 15.92
N TRP A 254 -0.86 2.58 15.81
CA TRP A 254 -1.59 3.83 16.06
C TRP A 254 -2.81 3.97 15.15
N ILE A 255 -3.98 4.13 15.77
CA ILE A 255 -5.25 4.26 15.06
C ILE A 255 -5.40 5.72 14.66
N HIS A 256 -5.61 5.99 13.37
CA HIS A 256 -5.66 7.36 12.90
C HIS A 256 -6.60 7.60 11.72
N ALA A 257 -7.12 8.83 11.64
CA ALA A 257 -7.91 9.33 10.51
C ALA A 257 -7.25 10.58 9.93
N VAL A 258 -7.48 10.86 8.65
CA VAL A 258 -6.81 11.95 7.93
C VAL A 258 -7.81 12.78 7.14
N TYR A 259 -7.77 14.09 7.34
CA TYR A 259 -8.50 15.08 6.55
C TYR A 259 -7.55 15.95 5.73
N THR A 260 -7.98 16.32 4.54
CA THR A 260 -7.22 17.13 3.57
C THR A 260 -7.87 18.51 3.41
N PRO A 261 -7.45 19.54 4.17
CA PRO A 261 -8.02 20.89 4.10
C PRO A 261 -7.66 21.67 2.83
N SER A 262 -6.64 21.26 2.08
CA SER A 262 -6.25 21.85 0.79
C SER A 262 -5.63 20.77 -0.10
N ASP A 263 -5.65 20.95 -1.42
CA ASP A 263 -4.91 20.08 -2.33
C ASP A 263 -3.47 19.88 -1.84
N SER A 264 -3.05 18.64 -1.76
CA SER A 264 -1.80 18.25 -1.11
C SER A 264 -1.03 17.23 -1.92
N LEU A 265 0.29 17.32 -1.83
CA LEU A 265 1.25 16.34 -2.35
C LEU A 265 2.16 15.93 -1.19
N VAL A 266 2.22 14.63 -0.94
CA VAL A 266 2.90 14.06 0.23
C VAL A 266 3.75 12.87 -0.21
N PHE A 267 4.92 12.70 0.41
CA PHE A 267 5.68 11.47 0.35
C PHE A 267 5.67 10.75 1.69
N GLY A 268 5.52 9.44 1.65
CA GLY A 268 5.55 8.63 2.86
C GLY A 268 5.91 7.19 2.56
N GLY A 269 5.80 6.34 3.56
CA GLY A 269 6.17 4.94 3.41
C GLY A 269 5.92 4.14 4.65
N ASN A 270 5.70 2.84 4.46
CA ASN A 270 5.43 1.90 5.53
C ASN A 270 6.66 1.02 5.75
N PHE A 271 6.96 0.70 7.01
CA PHE A 271 8.05 -0.18 7.39
C PHE A 271 7.70 -1.01 8.62
N LEU A 272 8.21 -2.25 8.65
CA LEU A 272 8.20 -3.08 9.85
C LEU A 272 9.59 -3.02 10.49
N HIS A 273 9.65 -3.13 11.82
CA HIS A 273 10.91 -3.09 12.55
C HIS A 273 10.88 -3.96 13.81
N SER A 274 12.06 -4.30 14.33
CA SER A 274 12.20 -5.37 15.32
C SER A 274 11.73 -5.01 16.73
N LEU A 275 11.73 -3.72 17.12
CA LEU A 275 11.41 -3.30 18.49
C LEU A 275 9.91 -3.15 18.79
N ARG A 276 9.04 -3.28 17.78
CA ARG A 276 7.57 -3.32 17.94
C ARG A 276 6.93 -4.55 17.30
N CYS A 277 7.69 -5.64 17.22
CA CYS A 277 7.20 -6.90 16.64
C CYS A 277 5.95 -7.44 17.38
N ASP A 278 5.83 -7.18 18.68
CA ASP A 278 4.67 -7.51 19.50
C ASP A 278 3.39 -6.82 18.98
N MET A 279 3.45 -5.51 18.74
CA MET A 279 2.32 -4.75 18.22
C MET A 279 2.02 -5.10 16.76
N GLN A 280 3.05 -5.27 15.92
CA GLN A 280 2.91 -5.74 14.54
C GLN A 280 2.15 -7.07 14.46
N ILE A 281 2.49 -8.02 15.34
CA ILE A 281 1.78 -9.31 15.43
C ILE A 281 0.34 -9.11 15.94
N GLN A 282 0.12 -8.23 16.93
CA GLN A 282 -1.23 -7.95 17.44
C GLN A 282 -2.15 -7.38 16.35
N VAL A 283 -1.66 -6.45 15.54
CA VAL A 283 -2.41 -5.88 14.40
C VAL A 283 -2.66 -6.95 13.35
N TYR A 284 -1.64 -7.75 12.97
CA TYR A 284 -1.84 -8.87 12.03
C TYR A 284 -2.94 -9.85 12.50
N LEU A 285 -2.96 -10.19 13.80
CA LEU A 285 -4.00 -11.04 14.37
C LEU A 285 -5.36 -10.33 14.43
N SER A 286 -5.37 -9.02 14.63
CA SER A 286 -6.59 -8.18 14.58
C SER A 286 -7.20 -8.21 13.18
N GLU A 287 -6.41 -7.96 12.14
CA GLU A 287 -6.83 -8.06 10.73
C GLU A 287 -7.45 -9.43 10.41
N ASN A 288 -6.90 -10.51 10.99
CA ASN A 288 -7.46 -11.85 10.88
C ASN A 288 -8.83 -11.99 11.55
N ARG A 289 -9.00 -11.42 12.74
CA ARG A 289 -10.28 -11.45 13.48
C ARG A 289 -11.38 -10.65 12.78
N ILE A 290 -11.07 -9.46 12.24
CA ILE A 290 -12.11 -8.67 11.55
C ILE A 290 -12.55 -9.41 10.28
N ASN A 291 -11.60 -9.96 9.50
CA ASN A 291 -11.92 -10.75 8.31
C ASN A 291 -12.73 -12.02 8.61
N ALA A 292 -12.37 -12.78 9.67
CA ALA A 292 -13.12 -13.97 10.06
C ALA A 292 -14.56 -13.64 10.47
N SER A 293 -14.78 -12.48 11.11
CA SER A 293 -16.12 -12.03 11.52
C SER A 293 -17.03 -11.76 10.31
N PHE A 294 -16.49 -11.25 9.20
CA PHE A 294 -17.25 -11.05 7.97
C PHE A 294 -17.59 -12.35 7.22
N SER A 295 -16.84 -13.44 7.45
CA SER A 295 -17.11 -14.74 6.81
C SER A 295 -18.31 -15.50 7.38
N PHE A 296 -18.76 -15.19 8.60
CA PHE A 296 -19.88 -15.89 9.27
C PHE A 296 -21.26 -15.27 9.03
N VAL A 297 -21.35 -14.03 8.52
CA VAL A 297 -22.61 -13.37 8.21
C VAL A 297 -22.93 -13.56 6.72
N SER A 298 -23.89 -14.42 6.43
CA SER A 298 -24.19 -14.94 5.07
C SER A 298 -24.74 -13.89 4.08
N PHE A 299 -24.30 -14.03 2.82
CA PHE A 299 -24.99 -13.77 1.54
C PHE A 299 -25.93 -12.55 1.42
N PHE A 300 -25.41 -11.38 0.99
CA PHE A 300 -26.00 -10.50 -0.04
C PHE A 300 -25.16 -9.20 -0.17
N LEU A 301 -24.54 -8.97 -1.34
CA LEU A 301 -24.15 -7.67 -1.94
C LEU A 301 -23.40 -6.56 -1.15
N LEU A 302 -23.07 -6.74 0.14
CA LEU A 302 -22.17 -5.90 0.93
C LEU A 302 -20.79 -6.55 1.13
N PHE A 303 -20.49 -7.59 0.35
CA PHE A 303 -19.32 -8.46 0.56
C PHE A 303 -17.98 -7.86 0.09
N ALA A 304 -17.99 -6.85 -0.79
CA ALA A 304 -16.76 -6.25 -1.33
C ALA A 304 -16.27 -5.02 -0.55
N LYS A 305 -17.07 -4.49 0.38
CA LYS A 305 -16.86 -3.13 0.92
C LYS A 305 -16.06 -3.08 2.23
N LEU A 306 -15.93 -4.19 2.96
CA LEU A 306 -15.33 -4.21 4.30
C LEU A 306 -14.37 -5.36 4.59
N MET A 307 -14.18 -6.30 3.65
CA MET A 307 -13.08 -7.25 3.82
C MET A 307 -11.77 -6.47 3.66
N ILE A 308 -10.86 -6.63 4.63
CA ILE A 308 -9.44 -6.40 4.37
C ILE A 308 -9.05 -7.51 3.40
N THR A 309 -9.38 -7.32 2.11
CA THR A 309 -9.04 -8.27 1.07
C THR A 309 -7.53 -8.48 1.10
N LYS A 310 -7.03 -9.63 0.63
CA LYS A 310 -5.57 -9.89 0.58
C LYS A 310 -4.77 -8.73 -0.04
N LYS A 311 -5.43 -7.89 -0.84
CA LYS A 311 -4.90 -6.67 -1.47
C LYS A 311 -4.51 -5.56 -0.49
N PHE A 312 -5.19 -5.42 0.65
CA PHE A 312 -4.95 -4.35 1.64
C PHE A 312 -4.16 -4.83 2.86
N ARG A 313 -3.57 -6.03 2.79
CA ARG A 313 -2.70 -6.56 3.83
C ARG A 313 -1.24 -6.36 3.46
N PHE A 314 -0.37 -6.41 4.47
CA PHE A 314 1.06 -6.42 4.23
C PHE A 314 1.44 -7.64 3.37
N PRO A 315 1.97 -7.45 2.15
CA PRO A 315 2.35 -8.54 1.26
C PRO A 315 3.50 -9.36 1.85
N TYR A 316 3.38 -10.68 1.87
CA TYR A 316 4.41 -11.62 2.34
C TYR A 316 4.88 -11.41 3.79
N ILE A 317 3.98 -10.98 4.68
CA ILE A 317 4.33 -10.68 6.08
C ILE A 317 4.88 -11.90 6.82
N GLU A 318 4.30 -13.08 6.61
CA GLU A 318 4.73 -14.32 7.27
C GLU A 318 6.11 -14.76 6.75
N GLU A 319 6.33 -14.68 5.44
CA GLU A 319 7.62 -14.98 4.84
C GLU A 319 8.71 -14.01 5.30
N LEU A 320 8.38 -12.71 5.40
CA LEU A 320 9.30 -11.70 5.91
C LEU A 320 9.66 -11.96 7.38
N MET A 321 8.69 -12.32 8.23
CA MET A 321 8.94 -12.72 9.61
C MET A 321 9.90 -13.92 9.70
N LEU A 322 9.76 -14.92 8.83
CA LEU A 322 10.67 -16.06 8.78
C LEU A 322 12.10 -15.65 8.42
N TYR A 323 12.28 -14.70 7.48
CA TYR A 323 13.61 -14.17 7.17
C TYR A 323 14.24 -13.41 8.34
N VAL A 324 13.44 -12.62 9.08
CA VAL A 324 13.89 -11.92 10.28
C VAL A 324 14.32 -12.90 11.38
N ILE A 325 13.52 -13.94 11.63
CA ILE A 325 13.85 -15.00 12.60
C ILE A 325 15.14 -15.71 12.19
N ALA A 326 15.29 -16.06 10.92
CA ALA A 326 16.47 -16.77 10.44
C ALA A 326 17.75 -15.92 10.55
N ASP A 327 17.68 -14.62 10.30
CA ASP A 327 18.79 -13.70 10.51
C ASP A 327 19.17 -13.59 11.99
N PHE A 328 18.19 -13.50 12.88
CA PHE A 328 18.44 -13.48 14.33
C PHE A 328 19.13 -14.76 14.80
N VAL A 329 18.64 -15.92 14.36
CA VAL A 329 19.25 -17.22 14.68
C VAL A 329 20.68 -17.31 14.12
N LEU A 330 20.91 -16.83 12.90
CA LEU A 330 22.25 -16.78 12.31
C LEU A 330 23.20 -15.91 13.15
N LYS A 331 22.79 -14.70 13.53
CA LYS A 331 23.59 -13.78 14.34
C LYS A 331 23.90 -14.32 15.74
N CYS A 332 22.95 -14.99 16.38
CA CYS A 332 23.12 -15.50 17.74
C CYS A 332 23.84 -16.85 17.81
N THR A 333 23.69 -17.71 16.80
CA THR A 333 24.14 -19.12 16.88
C THR A 333 25.14 -19.52 15.80
N GLY A 334 25.35 -18.69 14.77
CA GLY A 334 26.10 -19.04 13.56
C GLY A 334 25.38 -20.04 12.65
N ARG A 335 24.17 -20.52 13.00
CA ARG A 335 23.43 -21.51 12.22
C ARG A 335 22.57 -20.84 11.16
N ARG A 336 22.70 -21.30 9.92
CA ARG A 336 21.95 -20.80 8.76
C ARG A 336 20.77 -21.71 8.43
N TYR A 337 19.57 -21.13 8.39
CA TYR A 337 18.33 -21.83 8.03
C TYR A 337 17.68 -21.34 6.71
N VAL A 338 18.27 -20.31 6.10
CA VAL A 338 17.84 -19.78 4.79
C VAL A 338 18.75 -20.34 3.69
N ARG A 339 18.13 -21.06 2.75
CA ARG A 339 18.82 -21.51 1.53
C ARG A 339 19.20 -20.28 0.68
N PRO A 340 20.41 -20.23 0.09
CA PRO A 340 20.79 -19.15 -0.81
C PRO A 340 19.79 -19.01 -1.98
N ALA A 341 19.17 -17.85 -2.10
CA ALA A 341 18.37 -17.51 -3.27
C ALA A 341 19.30 -17.23 -4.46
N ARG A 342 18.95 -17.72 -5.65
CA ARG A 342 19.77 -17.56 -6.85
C ARG A 342 18.98 -16.89 -7.97
N LEU A 343 19.60 -15.92 -8.64
CA LEU A 343 18.98 -15.16 -9.72
C LEU A 343 18.71 -16.02 -10.95
N ASP A 344 19.54 -17.04 -11.22
CA ASP A 344 19.33 -17.99 -12.33
C ASP A 344 18.03 -18.81 -12.21
N LYS A 345 17.41 -18.80 -11.02
CA LYS A 345 16.11 -19.43 -10.76
C LYS A 345 14.95 -18.43 -10.71
N ALA A 346 15.18 -17.15 -11.01
CA ALA A 346 14.14 -16.14 -11.05
C ALA A 346 13.07 -16.51 -12.10
N ARG A 347 11.80 -16.41 -11.71
CA ARG A 347 10.67 -16.68 -12.61
C ARG A 347 10.17 -15.40 -13.30
N TYR A 348 10.54 -14.25 -12.76
CA TYR A 348 10.11 -12.93 -13.20
C TYR A 348 11.30 -11.96 -13.24
N ASP A 349 11.08 -10.75 -13.74
CA ASP A 349 12.14 -9.75 -13.91
C ASP A 349 12.71 -9.37 -12.55
N TYR A 350 14.01 -9.56 -12.37
CA TYR A 350 14.71 -9.10 -11.19
C TYR A 350 14.80 -7.57 -11.18
N VAL A 351 14.47 -6.98 -10.04
CA VAL A 351 14.43 -5.52 -9.78
C VAL A 351 15.15 -5.14 -8.49
N GLY A 352 16.14 -5.94 -8.09
CA GLY A 352 16.99 -5.66 -6.94
C GLY A 352 18.14 -4.69 -7.23
N LYS A 353 19.16 -4.71 -6.37
CA LYS A 353 20.29 -3.75 -6.38
C LYS A 353 21.01 -3.66 -7.73
N ILE A 354 21.44 -4.77 -8.30
CA ILE A 354 22.19 -4.79 -9.59
C ILE A 354 21.35 -4.18 -10.72
N TRP A 355 20.03 -4.40 -10.69
CA TRP A 355 19.13 -3.86 -11.70
C TRP A 355 19.01 -2.34 -11.60
N LYS A 356 18.97 -1.80 -10.37
CA LYS A 356 18.99 -0.35 -10.10
C LYS A 356 20.33 0.30 -10.44
N GLU A 357 21.45 -0.33 -10.08
CA GLU A 357 22.81 0.18 -10.38
C GLU A 357 23.04 0.39 -11.88
N LYS A 358 22.40 -0.43 -12.72
CA LYS A 358 22.41 -0.29 -14.18
C LYS A 358 21.49 0.81 -14.72
N GLY A 359 20.78 1.53 -13.85
CA GLY A 359 19.84 2.58 -14.24
C GLY A 359 18.54 2.07 -14.88
N ASN A 360 18.21 0.79 -14.75
CA ASN A 360 17.01 0.23 -15.39
C ASN A 360 15.70 0.75 -14.78
N HIS A 361 15.72 1.26 -13.54
CA HIS A 361 14.57 1.94 -12.92
C HIS A 361 14.23 3.28 -13.56
N ARG A 362 15.13 3.84 -14.36
CA ARG A 362 14.92 5.08 -15.12
C ARG A 362 14.34 4.84 -16.51
N LYS A 363 14.20 3.57 -16.92
CA LYS A 363 13.65 3.22 -18.23
C LYS A 363 12.13 3.30 -18.21
N VAL A 364 11.58 3.91 -19.25
CA VAL A 364 10.13 3.93 -19.49
C VAL A 364 9.67 2.53 -19.86
N ILE A 365 8.56 2.08 -19.27
CA ILE A 365 7.97 0.78 -19.60
C ILE A 365 7.18 0.92 -20.89
N ASN A 366 7.58 0.16 -21.92
CA ASN A 366 6.89 0.10 -23.20
C ASN A 366 6.52 -1.36 -23.55
N TYR A 367 5.31 -1.58 -24.07
CA TYR A 367 4.83 -2.92 -24.44
C TYR A 367 5.74 -3.66 -25.43
N HIS A 368 6.14 -3.00 -26.53
CA HIS A 368 6.95 -3.64 -27.57
C HIS A 368 8.36 -3.98 -27.08
N GLU A 369 8.96 -3.10 -26.26
CA GLU A 369 10.27 -3.35 -25.66
C GLU A 369 10.20 -4.47 -24.60
N TYR A 370 9.13 -4.50 -23.81
CA TYR A 370 8.92 -5.54 -22.81
C TYR A 370 8.72 -6.91 -23.45
N MET A 371 7.85 -7.02 -24.47
CA MET A 371 7.57 -8.28 -25.16
C MET A 371 8.74 -8.80 -26.01
N SER A 372 9.64 -7.91 -26.46
CA SER A 372 10.87 -8.31 -27.17
C SER A 372 12.00 -8.78 -26.22
N GLY A 373 11.76 -8.78 -24.89
CA GLY A 373 12.70 -9.27 -23.88
C GLY A 373 13.70 -8.22 -23.39
N GLY A 374 13.34 -6.93 -23.45
CA GLY A 374 14.23 -5.78 -23.26
C GLY A 374 14.91 -5.60 -21.90
N ILE A 375 14.78 -6.55 -20.96
CA ILE A 375 15.49 -6.53 -19.67
C ILE A 375 15.99 -7.94 -19.33
N ARG A 376 16.82 -8.52 -20.20
CA ARG A 376 17.56 -9.75 -19.84
C ARG A 376 18.84 -9.38 -19.09
N LEU A 377 19.01 -9.93 -17.88
CA LEU A 377 20.31 -10.00 -17.23
C LEU A 377 21.17 -11.04 -17.96
N GLU A 378 22.46 -10.73 -18.14
CA GLU A 378 23.36 -11.67 -18.80
C GLU A 378 23.67 -12.86 -17.87
N PRO A 379 23.88 -14.08 -18.38
CA PRO A 379 24.10 -15.28 -17.55
C PRO A 379 25.25 -15.19 -16.53
N LYS A 380 26.26 -14.35 -16.80
CA LYS A 380 27.39 -14.07 -15.89
C LYS A 380 27.00 -13.23 -14.67
N GLU A 381 25.81 -12.64 -14.69
CA GLU A 381 25.26 -11.76 -13.66
C GLU A 381 24.25 -12.49 -12.77
N LEU A 382 23.85 -13.70 -13.17
CA LEU A 382 22.98 -14.60 -12.41
C LEU A 382 23.70 -15.32 -11.27
N VAL A 383 24.95 -14.94 -10.99
CA VAL A 383 25.73 -15.43 -9.85
C VAL A 383 25.00 -15.03 -8.58
N ALA A 384 24.97 -15.94 -7.59
CA ALA A 384 24.38 -15.66 -6.29
C ALA A 384 24.89 -14.30 -5.78
N VAL A 385 23.98 -13.39 -5.43
CA VAL A 385 24.35 -12.13 -4.76
C VAL A 385 25.05 -12.54 -3.47
N SER A 386 26.38 -12.49 -3.53
CA SER A 386 27.30 -12.90 -2.50
C SER A 386 27.53 -11.68 -1.64
N ASN A 387 26.68 -11.52 -0.62
CA ASN A 387 26.95 -10.67 0.54
C ASN A 387 26.29 -11.24 1.80
N GLN A 388 26.46 -12.54 2.01
CA GLN A 388 26.40 -13.16 3.34
C GLN A 388 27.56 -14.17 3.40
N SER A 389 28.72 -13.64 3.79
CA SER A 389 29.99 -14.27 4.19
C SER A 389 30.18 -15.79 4.00
N GLU A 390 31.28 -16.11 3.32
CA GLU A 390 32.12 -17.32 3.43
C GLU A 390 31.44 -18.65 3.81
N ILE A 391 31.33 -19.49 2.78
CA ILE A 391 30.96 -20.90 2.88
C ILE A 391 32.11 -21.65 3.57
N GLN A 392 31.94 -21.98 4.84
CA GLN A 392 32.50 -23.22 5.39
C GLN A 392 31.33 -24.14 5.75
N ASP A 393 31.12 -25.10 4.86
CA ASP A 393 30.20 -26.22 5.00
C ASP A 393 30.75 -27.18 6.06
N ASN A 394 30.30 -27.03 7.31
CA ASN A 394 30.68 -27.91 8.42
C ASN A 394 29.44 -28.48 9.14
N GLY A 395 28.62 -29.26 8.41
CA GLY A 395 27.74 -30.25 9.04
C GLY A 395 26.30 -29.80 9.30
N ILE A 396 25.54 -29.74 8.19
CA ILE A 396 24.09 -29.93 8.02
C ILE A 396 23.21 -29.99 9.29
N VAL A 397 22.27 -29.05 9.39
CA VAL A 397 20.85 -29.34 9.70
C VAL A 397 19.97 -28.52 8.74
N ASN A 398 19.18 -29.22 7.92
CA ASN A 398 18.27 -28.66 6.90
C ASN A 398 16.82 -28.57 7.41
N VAL A 399 16.26 -27.37 7.65
CA VAL A 399 14.81 -27.00 7.68
C VAL A 399 14.77 -25.46 7.54
N ILE A 400 13.92 -24.73 6.80
CA ILE A 400 12.51 -24.89 6.43
C ILE A 400 12.34 -24.88 4.90
N ALA A 401 11.58 -25.85 4.41
CA ALA A 401 11.02 -25.83 3.07
C ALA A 401 9.76 -24.97 3.06
N MET A 402 9.80 -23.81 2.42
CA MET A 402 8.61 -23.14 1.88
C MET A 402 9.00 -22.44 0.57
N HIS A 403 8.99 -23.18 -0.54
CA HIS A 403 8.41 -22.61 -1.74
C HIS A 403 6.92 -22.84 -1.58
N ALA A 404 6.14 -21.78 -1.39
CA ALA A 404 4.70 -21.87 -1.49
C ALA A 404 4.33 -22.15 -2.95
N GLU A 405 4.49 -23.40 -3.39
CA GLU A 405 3.92 -23.90 -4.65
C GLU A 405 2.39 -24.03 -4.58
N ASN A 406 1.77 -23.65 -3.45
CA ASN A 406 0.31 -23.66 -3.28
C ASN A 406 -0.41 -22.33 -3.52
N THR A 407 0.28 -21.23 -3.86
CA THR A 407 -0.41 -19.97 -4.22
C THR A 407 -0.75 -19.88 -5.72
N LEU A 408 -0.10 -20.68 -6.57
CA LEU A 408 -0.34 -20.67 -8.02
C LEU A 408 -1.54 -21.54 -8.46
N LEU A 409 -1.91 -22.58 -7.71
CA LEU A 409 -3.04 -23.45 -8.08
C LEU A 409 -4.40 -22.73 -8.03
N TYR A 410 -4.55 -21.71 -7.19
CA TYR A 410 -5.81 -20.94 -7.09
C TYR A 410 -5.96 -19.86 -8.17
N ASN A 411 -4.86 -19.29 -8.67
CA ASN A 411 -4.92 -18.27 -9.73
C ASN A 411 -5.22 -18.90 -11.09
N THR A 412 -4.75 -20.12 -11.36
CA THR A 412 -5.05 -20.83 -12.61
C THR A 412 -6.49 -21.31 -12.66
N ALA A 413 -7.07 -21.74 -11.52
CA ALA A 413 -8.47 -22.12 -11.43
C ALA A 413 -9.41 -20.92 -11.64
N ALA A 414 -9.12 -19.77 -11.02
CA ALA A 414 -9.91 -18.55 -11.20
C ALA A 414 -9.80 -17.97 -12.62
N ALA A 415 -8.63 -18.07 -13.27
CA ALA A 415 -8.46 -17.69 -14.67
C ALA A 415 -9.19 -18.64 -15.63
N ALA A 416 -9.24 -19.93 -15.33
CA ALA A 416 -9.97 -20.92 -16.12
C ALA A 416 -11.50 -20.74 -15.98
N GLU A 417 -12.01 -20.45 -14.79
CA GLU A 417 -13.44 -20.16 -14.57
C GLU A 417 -13.88 -18.84 -15.23
N ALA A 418 -13.02 -17.81 -15.21
CA ALA A 418 -13.28 -16.54 -15.91
C ALA A 418 -13.31 -16.71 -17.44
N ALA A 419 -12.44 -17.55 -18.00
CA ALA A 419 -12.41 -17.84 -19.44
C ALA A 419 -13.64 -18.64 -19.90
N VAL A 420 -14.10 -19.61 -19.08
CA VAL A 420 -15.32 -20.39 -19.37
C VAL A 420 -16.59 -19.55 -19.24
N SER A 421 -16.61 -18.58 -18.31
CA SER A 421 -17.73 -17.64 -18.17
C SER A 421 -17.83 -16.66 -19.35
N GLN A 422 -16.69 -16.22 -19.91
CA GLN A 422 -16.67 -15.32 -21.09
C GLN A 422 -17.06 -16.04 -22.38
N GLN A 423 -16.72 -17.33 -22.53
CA GLN A 423 -17.20 -18.12 -23.68
C GLN A 423 -18.70 -18.40 -23.63
N LYS A 424 -19.28 -18.59 -22.42
CA LYS A 424 -20.73 -18.78 -22.28
C LYS A 424 -21.55 -17.51 -22.52
N SER A 425 -21.01 -16.32 -22.21
CA SER A 425 -21.68 -15.05 -22.53
C SER A 425 -21.60 -14.72 -24.02
N GLN A 426 -20.48 -15.02 -24.69
CA GLN A 426 -20.36 -14.80 -26.14
C GLN A 426 -21.24 -15.74 -26.97
N MET A 427 -21.44 -17.00 -26.55
CA MET A 427 -22.40 -17.90 -27.21
C MET A 427 -23.88 -17.56 -26.94
N ALA A 428 -24.18 -16.79 -25.90
CA ALA A 428 -25.55 -16.36 -25.60
C ALA A 428 -25.93 -15.11 -26.41
N ASP A 429 -24.98 -14.21 -26.68
CA ASP A 429 -25.21 -13.01 -27.50
C ASP A 429 -25.29 -13.34 -29.01
N GLU A 430 -24.63 -14.39 -29.52
CA GLU A 430 -24.74 -14.80 -30.93
C GLU A 430 -26.06 -15.55 -31.25
N ASN A 431 -26.81 -16.00 -30.25
CA ASN A 431 -28.08 -16.72 -30.46
C ASN A 431 -29.33 -15.83 -30.37
N ILE A 432 -29.17 -14.51 -30.14
CA ILE A 432 -30.30 -13.57 -30.00
C ILE A 432 -30.55 -12.76 -31.28
N GLU A 433 -29.65 -12.79 -32.28
CA GLU A 433 -29.79 -12.03 -33.54
C GLU A 433 -30.36 -12.83 -34.74
N VAL A 434 -31.02 -13.98 -34.54
CA VAL A 434 -31.56 -14.81 -35.66
C VAL A 434 -33.05 -15.16 -35.56
N GLU A 435 -33.82 -14.62 -34.60
CA GLU A 435 -35.28 -14.84 -34.54
C GLU A 435 -36.10 -13.54 -34.51
N GLU A 436 -35.92 -12.67 -35.50
CA GLU A 436 -36.94 -11.66 -35.87
C GLU A 436 -36.99 -11.52 -37.40
N ASP A 437 -37.42 -12.58 -38.10
CA ASP A 437 -38.12 -12.40 -39.38
C ASP A 437 -38.89 -13.68 -39.76
N SER A 438 -40.22 -13.60 -39.72
CA SER A 438 -41.22 -14.43 -40.43
C SER A 438 -42.43 -14.79 -39.55
N THR A 439 -43.52 -14.02 -39.69
CA THR A 439 -44.77 -14.45 -40.35
C THR A 439 -45.95 -13.59 -39.90
N ASP A 440 -46.47 -12.87 -40.89
CA ASP A 440 -47.75 -12.21 -40.92
C ASP A 440 -48.94 -13.20 -40.93
N GLU A 441 -50.09 -12.65 -40.51
CA GLU A 441 -51.48 -12.94 -40.90
C GLU A 441 -52.39 -13.90 -40.08
N LYS A 442 -53.42 -13.23 -39.51
CA LYS A 442 -54.86 -13.58 -39.38
C LYS A 442 -55.24 -14.57 -38.25
N THR A 443 -56.27 -14.34 -37.43
CA THR A 443 -57.62 -13.83 -37.75
C THR A 443 -58.39 -13.44 -36.48
N ASP A 444 -59.32 -12.50 -36.68
CA ASP A 444 -60.35 -11.88 -35.83
C ASP A 444 -61.03 -12.69 -34.69
N GLU A 445 -61.29 -11.98 -33.58
CA GLU A 445 -62.40 -12.22 -32.67
C GLU A 445 -63.68 -11.54 -33.18
N GLN A 446 -64.81 -12.25 -33.17
CA GLN A 446 -66.14 -11.64 -33.15
C GLN A 446 -67.10 -12.43 -32.26
N SER A 447 -67.61 -11.79 -31.21
CA SER A 447 -68.99 -11.93 -30.76
C SER A 447 -69.41 -10.73 -29.90
N SER A 448 -70.47 -10.03 -30.33
CA SER A 448 -71.31 -9.04 -29.59
C SER A 448 -70.60 -7.76 -29.10
N GLU A 449 -71.07 -6.54 -29.33
CA GLU A 449 -72.38 -5.96 -29.64
C GLU A 449 -72.20 -4.59 -30.33
#